data_AF-A0A7H4YR37-F1
#
_entry.id   AF-A0A7H4YR37-F1
#
_cell.length_a   1.000
_cell.length_b   1.000
_cell.length_c   1.000
_cell.angle_alpha   90.00
_cell.angle_beta   90.00
_cell.angle_gamma   90.00
#
_symmetry.space_group_name_H-M   'P 1'
#
loop_
_entity.id
_entity.type
_entity.pdbx_description
1 polymer ?
#
loop_
_entity_poly.entity_id
_entity_poly.type
_entity_poly.pdbx_seq_one_letter_code
_entity_poly.pdbx_strand_id
1 'polypeptide(L)' 'RQTPPTLESKIILVQGSIPEMQKSLDSRVYFDQNGVLCQRLGIDQVPARVSAVPGDRFLKVEFIPAEEGRK' A
#
# COMPACT_ATOMS: atom_id res chain seq x y z
N ARG A 1 19.46 -18.22 7.30
CA ARG A 1 18.46 -17.39 6.59
C ARG A 1 18.76 -15.95 6.98
N GLN A 2 19.21 -15.09 6.05
CA GLN A 2 19.47 -13.68 6.36
C GLN A 2 18.13 -12.94 6.43
N THR A 3 17.91 -12.18 7.49
CA THR A 3 16.77 -11.27 7.61
C THR A 3 17.20 -9.93 7.01
N PRO A 4 16.50 -9.39 6.00
CA PRO A 4 16.87 -8.10 5.45
C PRO A 4 16.86 -7.03 6.54
N PRO A 5 17.81 -6.08 6.51
CA PRO A 5 17.94 -5.02 7.53
C PRO A 5 16.78 -4.01 7.45
N THR A 6 16.03 -4.01 6.37
CA THR A 6 14.87 -3.12 6.13
C THR A 6 13.58 -3.93 6.01
N LEU A 7 12.48 -3.31 6.46
CA LEU A 7 11.14 -3.89 6.34
C LEU A 7 10.75 -3.99 4.86
N GLU A 8 10.50 -5.20 4.37
CA GLU A 8 9.98 -5.38 3.01
C GLU A 8 8.56 -4.83 2.93
N SER A 9 8.36 -3.80 2.12
CA SER A 9 7.04 -3.18 1.89
C SER A 9 6.64 -3.37 0.43
N LYS A 10 5.33 -3.49 0.18
CA LYS A 10 4.77 -3.59 -1.18
C LYS A 10 3.92 -2.37 -1.47
N ILE A 11 4.12 -1.78 -2.64
CA ILE A 11 3.34 -0.64 -3.12
C ILE A 11 2.20 -1.17 -3.97
N ILE A 12 0.96 -0.85 -3.58
CA ILE A 12 -0.25 -1.29 -4.27
C ILE A 12 -0.99 -0.03 -4.73
N LEU A 13 -1.15 0.11 -6.04
CA LEU A 13 -1.95 1.16 -6.64
C LEU A 13 -3.40 0.74 -6.70
N VAL A 14 -4.29 1.69 -6.41
CA VAL A 14 -5.74 1.56 -6.66
C VAL A 14 -6.16 2.23 -7.98
N GLN A 15 -5.31 3.12 -8.50
CA GLN A 15 -5.49 3.84 -9.76
C GLN A 15 -4.13 4.29 -10.31
N GLY A 16 -4.11 4.70 -11.58
CA GLY A 16 -2.91 5.18 -12.28
C GLY A 16 -2.15 4.10 -13.07
N SER A 17 -1.05 4.51 -13.70
CA SER A 17 -0.25 3.67 -14.60
C SER A 17 0.83 2.91 -13.84
N ILE A 18 0.81 1.57 -13.93
CA ILE A 18 1.83 0.70 -13.31
C ILE A 18 3.22 0.98 -13.90
N PRO A 19 3.43 1.01 -15.24
CA PRO A 19 4.77 1.25 -15.80
C PRO A 19 5.35 2.61 -15.39
N GLU A 20 4.51 3.65 -15.35
CA GLU A 20 4.94 4.99 -14.94
C GLU A 20 5.37 5.03 -13.47
N MET A 21 4.58 4.44 -12.57
CA MET A 21 4.94 4.43 -11.14
C MET A 21 6.10 3.49 -10.81
N GLN A 22 6.25 2.37 -11.52
CA GLN A 22 7.44 1.54 -11.37
C GLN A 22 8.70 2.32 -11.73
N LYS A 23 8.65 3.11 -12.82
CA LYS A 23 9.76 3.96 -13.25
C LYS A 23 10.03 5.10 -12.26
N SER A 24 9.00 5.75 -11.75
CA SER A 24 9.16 6.92 -10.86
C SER A 24 9.64 6.54 -9.46
N LEU A 25 9.20 5.40 -8.93
CA LEU A 25 9.54 4.93 -7.59
C LEU A 25 10.77 4.01 -7.56
N ASP A 26 11.32 3.65 -8.73
CA ASP A 26 12.36 2.63 -8.88
C ASP A 26 12.07 1.36 -8.05
N SER A 27 10.81 0.96 -8.06
CA SER A 27 10.28 -0.06 -7.17
C SER A 27 9.28 -0.95 -7.88
N ARG A 28 9.15 -2.19 -7.41
CA ARG A 28 8.05 -3.06 -7.87
C ARG A 28 6.73 -2.52 -7.32
N VAL A 29 5.77 -2.36 -8.22
CA VAL A 29 4.43 -1.88 -7.92
C VAL A 29 3.42 -2.96 -8.29
N TYR A 30 2.39 -3.09 -7.49
CA TYR A 30 1.24 -3.98 -7.67
C TYR A 30 -0.03 -3.16 -7.88
N PHE A 31 -1.12 -3.79 -8.30
CA PHE A 31 -2.39 -3.10 -8.53
C PHE A 31 -3.54 -3.86 -7.88
N ASP A 32 -4.42 -3.15 -7.20
CA ASP A 32 -5.65 -3.68 -6.66
C ASP A 32 -6.74 -3.72 -7.75
N GLN A 33 -6.68 -4.75 -8.58
CA GLN A 33 -7.62 -4.89 -9.69
C GLN A 33 -9.05 -5.05 -9.15
N ASN A 34 -9.93 -4.15 -9.60
CA ASN A 34 -11.34 -4.08 -9.19
C ASN A 34 -11.55 -3.84 -7.68
N GLY A 35 -10.55 -3.37 -6.94
CA GLY A 35 -10.71 -2.99 -5.52
C GLY A 35 -10.89 -4.17 -4.55
N VAL A 36 -10.52 -5.39 -4.95
CA VAL A 36 -10.71 -6.61 -4.15
C VAL A 36 -9.99 -6.52 -2.81
N LEU A 37 -8.77 -5.98 -2.79
CA LEU A 37 -7.99 -5.84 -1.56
C LEU A 37 -8.58 -4.76 -0.66
N CYS A 38 -8.94 -3.60 -1.23
CA CYS A 38 -9.57 -2.51 -0.50
C CYS A 38 -10.87 -2.97 0.17
N GLN A 39 -11.73 -3.69 -0.54
CA GLN A 39 -12.97 -4.24 0.01
C GLN A 39 -12.70 -5.22 1.16
N ARG A 40 -11.74 -6.14 1.00
CA ARG A 40 -11.43 -7.15 2.03
C ARG A 40 -10.81 -6.56 3.29
N LEU A 41 -10.04 -5.49 3.15
CA LEU A 41 -9.35 -4.83 4.26
C LEU A 41 -10.16 -3.66 4.85
N GLY A 42 -11.34 -3.35 4.30
CA GLY A 42 -12.14 -2.21 4.76
C GLY A 42 -11.46 -0.86 4.50
N ILE A 43 -10.69 -0.74 3.42
CA ILE A 43 -10.05 0.51 3.00
C ILE A 43 -11.05 1.28 2.13
N ASP A 44 -11.57 2.39 2.64
CA ASP A 44 -12.51 3.28 1.96
C ASP A 44 -11.89 4.61 1.50
N GLN A 45 -10.70 4.94 2.03
CA GLN A 45 -9.90 6.09 1.62
C GLN A 45 -8.43 5.72 1.40
N VAL A 46 -7.78 6.42 0.47
CA VAL A 46 -6.36 6.28 0.17
C VAL A 46 -5.67 7.66 0.26
N PRO A 47 -4.36 7.73 0.58
CA PRO A 47 -3.45 6.60 0.86
C PRO A 47 -3.70 5.92 2.21
N ALA A 48 -3.49 4.60 2.26
CA ALA A 48 -3.59 3.79 3.46
C ALA A 48 -2.35 2.92 3.67
N ARG A 49 -1.96 2.71 4.92
CA ARG A 49 -0.90 1.77 5.33
C ARG A 49 -1.51 0.56 6.02
N VAL A 50 -1.08 -0.62 5.61
CA VAL A 50 -1.47 -1.89 6.22
C VAL A 50 -0.24 -2.54 6.84
N SER A 51 -0.30 -2.87 8.13
CA SER A 51 0.82 -3.52 8.85
C SER A 51 0.32 -4.66 9.74
N ALA A 52 1.15 -5.68 9.94
CA ALA A 52 0.87 -6.70 10.95
C ALA A 52 0.95 -6.09 12.36
N VAL A 53 0.06 -6.53 13.26
CA VAL A 53 0.17 -6.22 14.68
C VAL A 53 1.11 -7.25 15.34
N PRO A 54 2.24 -6.83 15.95
CA PRO A 54 3.18 -7.77 16.56
C PRO A 54 2.51 -8.65 17.62
N GLY A 55 2.66 -9.97 17.48
CA GLY A 55 2.09 -10.95 18.42
C GLY A 55 0.59 -11.23 18.24
N ASP A 56 -0.04 -10.68 17.21
CA ASP A 56 -1.47 -10.85 16.93
C ASP A 56 -1.72 -11.38 15.50
N ARG A 57 -2.93 -11.86 15.23
CA ARG A 57 -3.40 -12.32 13.91
C ARG A 57 -4.11 -11.22 13.11
N PHE A 58 -4.30 -10.04 13.69
CA PHE A 58 -4.94 -8.91 13.03
C PHE A 58 -3.97 -8.06 12.22
N LEU A 59 -4.50 -7.44 11.16
CA LEU A 59 -3.84 -6.37 10.43
C LEU A 59 -4.34 -5.02 10.96
N LYS A 60 -3.41 -4.06 11.09
CA LYS A 60 -3.74 -2.66 11.34
C LYS A 60 -3.83 -1.93 10.00
N VAL A 61 -4.91 -1.18 9.81
CA VAL A 61 -5.09 -0.25 8.70
C VAL A 61 -5.02 1.17 9.25
N GLU A 62 -4.19 2.01 8.65
CA GLU A 62 -4.04 3.42 8.99
C GLU A 62 -4.25 4.28 7.76
N PHE A 63 -5.16 5.24 7.82
CA PHE A 63 -5.36 6.20 6.75
C PHE A 63 -4.40 7.36 6.91
N ILE A 64 -3.67 7.66 5.85
CA ILE A 64 -2.69 8.74 5.83
C ILE A 64 -3.42 9.95 5.25
N PRO A 65 -3.49 11.08 5.98
CA PRO A 65 -4.06 12.31 5.44
C PRO A 65 -3.33 12.67 4.15
N ALA A 66 -4.07 12.78 3.05
CA ALA A 66 -3.53 13.43 1.87
C ALA A 66 -3.36 14.91 2.21
N GLU A 67 -2.16 15.47 2.06
CA GLU A 67 -2.04 16.93 2.11
C GLU A 67 -2.92 17.51 0.99
N GLU A 68 -3.75 18.50 1.31
CA GLU A 68 -4.53 19.21 0.30
C GLU A 68 -3.58 19.98 -0.62
N GLY A 69 -3.25 19.40 -1.77
CA GLY A 69 -2.51 20.09 -2.84
C GLY A 69 -2.12 19.14 -3.97
N ARG A 70 -2.36 19.40 -5.25
CA ARG A 70 -2.97 20.51 -6.01
C ARG A 70 -3.82 19.87 -7.11
N LYS A 71 -4.93 20.49 -7.48
CA LYS A 71 -5.60 20.19 -8.77
C LYS A 71 -4.68 20.53 -9.94
#